data_AF-A0A973WM40-F1
#
_entry.id   AF-A0A973WM40-F1
#
_cell.length_a   1.000
_cell.length_b   1.000
_cell.length_c   1.000
_cell.angle_alpha   90.00
_cell.angle_beta   90.00
_cell.angle_gamma   90.00
#
_symmetry.space_group_name_H-M   'P 1'
#
loop_
_entity.id
_entity.type
_entity.pdbx_description
1 polymer ?
#
loop_
_entity_poly.entity_id
_entity_poly.type
_entity_poly.pdbx_seq_one_letter_code
_entity_poly.pdbx_strand_id
1 'polypeptide(L)'
;MPNLIYATGTVAIGAGAVSVAGAGGPLWASNVQQFDKLLVDGFAGVDILGVTDDTHLVIAKWPFAAVPAGTKYQILQTSPLRFNGAQNSAEVIRLTGALEADGFYIFVRADQAGPDPSKGDEGQYARQPATGKEWYKSGGVWTFVGVSKPLGDPAPYDNARVYSLMDVATANGSSYVWINATPGSGHAPPDPTYWVLLASKGDTGATGPLPWLQTVAWATGQNYVVGPPASIVVHPINKNIYQCVVPHLSGTFATDLAAGKWLLIGQSATEATSATALAIGTGTKVFSAVTGFSYQNGVRLRASSNASPSNWMEGVCLYDPLAQIITMTADKANGAGTFGDWNFNRVGQPGAGDLTSSLNLAELTNKPAAVVNLGIPPLLRGLPLAGLKITSTGIASFSVSAGVACDRNQLDMITLGAPISKAGGAWNVGNGNGGLDTGAMATGLYHVFVIRNPTGSGSIDVLYSLSATAPTLPGGYTQFRRIGAVYWNGSVFLQILQRGREFWWPGIALDMDTALGTTLQTFALGSVPPGVQVQAILTVIGWATAINTQWWVHDVAAVDAAPNYANGATGGEVTSASMGGFAEIRVWTDTSRRIAARASAAGVTLRIITRGWYDPFE
;
A
#
# COMPACT_ATOMS: atom_id res chain seq x y z
N MET A 1 -10.09 6.66 -47.51
CA MET A 1 -9.00 5.73 -47.17
C MET A 1 -8.70 5.91 -45.69
N PRO A 2 -8.47 4.84 -44.91
CA PRO A 2 -8.04 5.00 -43.52
C PRO A 2 -6.79 5.86 -43.47
N ASN A 3 -6.62 6.64 -42.40
CA ASN A 3 -5.46 7.52 -42.24
C ASN A 3 -4.19 6.64 -42.14
N LEU A 4 -3.45 6.50 -43.24
CA LEU A 4 -2.24 5.66 -43.34
C LEU A 4 -1.05 6.26 -42.59
N ILE A 5 -1.16 7.52 -42.17
CA ILE A 5 -0.13 8.25 -41.43
C ILE A 5 -0.25 7.89 -39.95
N TYR A 6 0.80 7.29 -39.39
CA TYR A 6 0.81 6.83 -38.00
C TYR A 6 2.01 7.33 -37.18
N ALA A 7 3.05 7.84 -37.84
CA ALA A 7 4.17 8.48 -37.18
C ALA A 7 4.44 9.83 -37.84
N THR A 8 4.60 10.86 -37.02
CA THR A 8 4.98 12.21 -37.45
C THR A 8 6.02 12.77 -36.48
N GLY A 9 6.86 13.68 -36.95
CA GLY A 9 7.90 14.28 -36.14
C GLY A 9 8.79 15.18 -36.98
N THR A 10 10.03 15.39 -36.55
CA THR A 10 11.02 16.14 -37.34
C THR A 10 12.27 15.30 -37.64
N VAL A 11 12.93 15.57 -38.77
CA VAL A 11 14.15 14.88 -39.22
C VAL A 11 15.16 15.87 -39.78
N ALA A 12 16.41 15.41 -39.88
CA ALA A 12 17.45 15.99 -40.72
C ALA A 12 18.00 14.89 -41.64
N ILE A 13 18.18 15.18 -42.92
CA ILE A 13 18.67 14.19 -43.89
C ILE A 13 19.75 14.81 -44.77
N GLY A 14 20.95 14.22 -44.80
CA GLY A 14 22.00 14.62 -45.72
C GLY A 14 21.67 14.24 -47.17
N ALA A 15 22.17 15.00 -48.15
CA ALA A 15 22.04 14.62 -49.56
C ALA A 15 22.68 13.25 -49.81
N GLY A 16 21.93 12.31 -50.40
CA GLY A 16 22.41 10.94 -50.65
C GLY A 16 22.56 10.06 -49.40
N ALA A 17 22.02 10.44 -48.25
CA ALA A 17 22.06 9.62 -47.04
C ALA A 17 21.28 8.31 -47.20
N VAL A 18 21.77 7.24 -46.56
CA VAL A 18 21.12 5.92 -46.49
C VAL A 18 20.57 5.61 -45.10
N SER A 19 20.74 6.55 -44.18
CA SER A 19 20.15 6.53 -42.85
C SER A 19 19.61 7.90 -42.52
N VAL A 20 18.57 7.92 -41.68
CA VAL A 20 17.98 9.14 -41.16
C VAL A 20 17.85 9.02 -39.65
N ALA A 21 18.13 10.13 -38.96
CA ALA A 21 17.90 10.27 -37.53
C ALA A 21 16.70 11.20 -37.28
N GLY A 22 15.79 10.78 -36.40
CA GLY A 22 14.55 11.49 -36.09
C GLY A 22 14.62 12.19 -34.74
N ALA A 23 13.96 13.36 -34.62
CA ALA A 23 13.79 14.08 -33.37
C ALA A 23 12.32 14.50 -33.16
N GLY A 24 11.78 14.29 -31.95
CA GLY A 24 10.53 14.91 -31.48
C GLY A 24 9.20 14.19 -31.77
N GLY A 25 9.09 12.88 -31.52
CA GLY A 25 7.84 12.09 -31.58
C GLY A 25 8.15 10.62 -31.26
N PRO A 26 7.17 9.74 -30.92
CA PRO A 26 7.46 8.41 -30.35
C PRO A 26 8.38 7.60 -31.26
N LEU A 27 9.60 7.42 -30.74
CA LEU A 27 10.63 6.42 -31.03
C LEU A 27 10.20 5.31 -32.02
N TRP A 28 10.89 5.21 -33.17
CA TRP A 28 10.54 4.40 -34.36
C TRP A 28 10.47 2.88 -34.14
N ALA A 29 10.89 2.39 -32.98
CA ALA A 29 11.17 0.98 -32.72
C ALA A 29 9.94 0.05 -32.67
N SER A 30 8.70 0.55 -32.57
CA SER A 30 7.55 -0.32 -32.27
C SER A 30 6.56 -0.55 -33.41
N ASN A 31 6.55 0.27 -34.46
CA ASN A 31 5.53 0.13 -35.53
C ASN A 31 6.05 0.44 -36.94
N VAL A 32 7.34 0.76 -37.13
CA VAL A 32 7.92 0.90 -38.47
C VAL A 32 8.36 -0.46 -38.98
N GLN A 33 7.92 -0.83 -40.20
CA GLN A 33 8.33 -2.06 -40.86
C GLN A 33 9.11 -1.75 -42.14
N GLN A 34 9.93 -2.71 -42.58
CA GLN A 34 10.57 -2.65 -43.88
C GLN A 34 9.50 -2.48 -44.98
N PHE A 35 9.80 -1.62 -45.95
CA PHE A 35 8.93 -1.18 -47.06
C PHE A 35 7.78 -0.23 -46.69
N ASP A 36 7.74 0.29 -45.45
CA ASP A 36 6.95 1.50 -45.18
C ASP A 36 7.61 2.73 -45.83
N LYS A 37 6.82 3.79 -46.09
CA LYS A 37 7.30 5.01 -46.76
C LYS A 37 7.48 6.16 -45.78
N LEU A 38 8.68 6.75 -45.79
CA LEU A 38 9.00 8.01 -45.11
C LEU A 38 8.74 9.18 -46.05
N LEU A 39 7.77 10.03 -45.73
CA LEU A 39 7.49 11.29 -46.42
C LEU A 39 8.06 12.43 -45.60
N VAL A 40 8.82 13.32 -46.25
CA VAL A 40 9.38 14.52 -45.62
C VAL A 40 8.76 15.72 -46.31
N ASP A 41 8.37 16.73 -45.52
CA ASP A 41 7.65 17.90 -46.01
C ASP A 41 8.41 18.57 -47.18
N GLY A 42 7.72 18.76 -48.31
CA GLY A 42 8.30 19.27 -49.56
C GLY A 42 9.03 18.25 -50.44
N PHE A 43 9.11 16.96 -50.06
CA PHE A 43 9.79 15.91 -50.82
C PHE A 43 8.91 14.67 -51.04
N ALA A 44 9.17 13.91 -52.11
CA ALA A 44 8.46 12.64 -52.33
C ALA A 44 8.94 11.56 -51.34
N GLY A 45 8.07 10.58 -51.06
CA GLY A 45 8.36 9.55 -50.07
C GLY A 45 9.46 8.55 -50.50
N VAL A 46 10.27 8.12 -49.53
CA VAL A 46 11.36 7.15 -49.72
C VAL A 46 11.06 5.88 -48.91
N ASP A 47 11.45 4.72 -49.46
CA ASP A 47 11.23 3.42 -48.80
C ASP A 47 12.18 3.21 -47.62
N ILE A 48 11.63 2.72 -46.52
CA ILE A 48 12.37 2.30 -45.32
C ILE A 48 12.84 0.86 -45.55
N LEU A 49 14.14 0.64 -45.53
CA LEU A 49 14.76 -0.66 -45.75
C LEU A 49 15.02 -1.42 -44.43
N GLY A 50 14.99 -0.71 -43.30
CA GLY A 50 15.15 -1.30 -41.97
C GLY A 50 15.04 -0.26 -40.85
N VAL A 51 14.89 -0.74 -39.62
CA VAL A 51 14.89 0.07 -38.39
C VAL A 51 16.08 -0.41 -37.57
N THR A 52 17.03 0.48 -37.30
CA THR A 52 18.27 0.11 -36.57
C THR A 52 18.10 0.30 -35.08
N ASP A 53 17.46 1.39 -34.67
CA ASP A 53 17.09 1.66 -33.29
C ASP A 53 15.87 2.60 -33.26
N ASP A 54 15.56 3.11 -32.08
CA ASP A 54 14.42 3.97 -31.81
C ASP A 54 14.54 5.39 -32.39
N THR A 55 15.72 5.76 -32.87
CA THR A 55 16.05 7.06 -33.44
C THR A 55 16.68 7.00 -34.83
N HIS A 56 16.95 5.81 -35.38
CA HIS A 56 17.58 5.61 -36.71
C HIS A 56 16.81 4.65 -37.62
N LEU A 57 16.49 5.11 -38.85
CA LEU A 57 16.00 4.28 -39.95
C LEU A 57 17.08 4.10 -41.01
N VAL A 58 17.11 2.91 -41.62
CA VAL A 58 17.79 2.67 -42.88
C VAL A 58 16.78 2.96 -44.00
N ILE A 59 17.12 3.86 -44.90
CA ILE A 59 16.28 4.26 -46.02
C ILE A 59 16.98 3.97 -47.35
N ALA A 60 16.20 3.83 -48.42
CA ALA A 60 16.78 3.93 -49.74
C ALA A 60 17.51 5.27 -49.88
N LYS A 61 18.61 5.28 -50.66
CA LYS A 61 19.47 6.46 -50.81
C LYS A 61 18.63 7.71 -51.10
N TRP A 62 18.71 8.70 -50.21
CA TRP A 62 17.94 9.93 -50.30
C TRP A 62 18.22 10.64 -51.64
N PRO A 63 17.24 10.67 -52.57
CA PRO A 63 17.50 11.11 -53.94
C PRO A 63 17.38 12.63 -54.11
N PHE A 64 17.06 13.36 -53.02
CA PHE A 64 16.82 14.80 -53.04
C PHE A 64 17.95 15.59 -52.37
N ALA A 65 17.84 16.92 -52.44
CA ALA A 65 18.73 17.82 -51.71
C ALA A 65 18.65 17.57 -50.18
N ALA A 66 19.68 18.01 -49.47
CA ALA A 66 19.75 17.88 -48.02
C ALA A 66 18.58 18.62 -47.35
N VAL A 67 18.01 17.98 -46.33
CA VAL A 67 16.90 18.49 -45.54
C VAL A 67 17.44 19.01 -44.20
N PRO A 68 17.22 20.29 -43.86
CA PRO A 68 17.69 20.86 -42.60
C PRO A 68 16.95 20.27 -41.40
N ALA A 69 17.60 20.30 -40.24
CA ALA A 69 17.03 19.82 -38.98
C ALA A 69 15.73 20.58 -38.63
N GLY A 70 14.75 19.84 -38.11
CA GLY A 70 13.42 20.39 -37.75
C GLY A 70 12.37 20.27 -38.86
N THR A 71 12.73 19.72 -40.03
CA THR A 71 11.77 19.50 -41.12
C THR A 71 10.80 18.38 -40.77
N LYS A 72 9.50 18.59 -40.99
CA LYS A 72 8.47 17.64 -40.60
C LYS A 72 8.51 16.39 -41.47
N TYR A 73 8.27 15.22 -40.87
CA TYR A 73 8.05 13.98 -41.60
C TYR A 73 6.72 13.32 -41.22
N GLN A 74 6.28 12.41 -42.08
CA GLN A 74 5.18 11.48 -41.89
C GLN A 74 5.60 10.09 -42.37
N ILE A 75 5.22 9.02 -41.67
CA ILE A 75 5.42 7.64 -42.15
C ILE A 75 4.07 7.02 -42.49
N LEU A 76 3.99 6.42 -43.68
CA LEU A 76 2.80 5.74 -44.19
C LEU A 76 2.95 4.21 -44.08
N GLN A 77 1.94 3.56 -43.50
CA GLN A 77 1.83 2.09 -43.46
C GLN A 77 1.60 1.53 -44.86
N THR A 78 2.68 1.18 -45.55
CA THR A 78 2.65 0.75 -46.96
C THR A 78 3.36 -0.56 -47.21
N SER A 79 3.97 -1.15 -46.17
CA SER A 79 4.67 -2.42 -46.27
C SER A 79 3.77 -3.58 -46.75
N PRO A 80 4.13 -4.29 -47.82
CA PRO A 80 3.44 -5.49 -48.27
C PRO A 80 3.49 -6.64 -47.25
N LEU A 81 4.46 -6.61 -46.33
CA LEU A 81 4.64 -7.63 -45.29
C LEU A 81 3.53 -7.61 -44.24
N ARG A 82 2.71 -6.56 -44.22
CA ARG A 82 1.55 -6.42 -43.34
C ARG A 82 0.33 -7.23 -43.81
N PHE A 83 0.40 -7.91 -44.96
CA PHE A 83 -0.70 -8.70 -45.52
C PHE A 83 -0.40 -10.21 -45.48
N ASN A 84 -1.34 -11.00 -44.92
CA ASN A 84 -1.23 -12.44 -44.64
C ASN A 84 -0.75 -13.31 -45.84
N GLY A 85 -1.03 -12.90 -47.08
CA GLY A 85 -0.60 -13.63 -48.29
C GLY A 85 0.91 -13.60 -48.57
N ALA A 86 1.61 -12.54 -48.15
CA ALA A 86 3.06 -12.44 -48.32
C ALA A 86 3.83 -13.32 -47.31
N GLN A 87 3.26 -13.56 -46.12
CA GLN A 87 3.86 -14.41 -45.10
C GLN A 87 3.76 -15.90 -45.48
N ASN A 88 2.60 -16.34 -45.98
CA ASN A 88 2.40 -17.72 -46.42
C ASN A 88 3.32 -18.13 -47.59
N SER A 89 3.57 -17.21 -48.52
CA SER A 89 4.47 -17.47 -49.66
C SER A 89 5.93 -17.57 -49.23
N ALA A 90 6.37 -16.78 -48.24
CA ALA A 90 7.71 -16.89 -47.67
C ALA A 90 7.95 -18.23 -46.95
N GLU A 91 6.94 -18.76 -46.24
CA GLU A 91 7.05 -20.07 -45.57
C GLU A 91 7.14 -21.24 -46.56
N VAL A 92 6.36 -21.20 -47.64
CA VAL A 92 6.41 -22.24 -48.69
C VAL A 92 7.79 -22.25 -49.38
N ILE A 93 8.39 -21.08 -49.62
CA ILE A 93 9.74 -20.98 -50.16
C ILE A 93 10.77 -21.57 -49.18
N ARG A 94 10.61 -21.33 -47.87
CA ARG A 94 11.48 -21.92 -46.84
C ARG A 94 11.40 -23.44 -46.81
N LEU A 95 10.19 -24.01 -46.91
CA LEU A 95 9.99 -25.47 -46.96
C LEU A 95 10.60 -26.09 -48.22
N THR A 96 10.48 -25.40 -49.36
CA THR A 96 11.08 -25.85 -50.62
C THR A 96 12.61 -25.85 -50.52
N GLY A 97 13.21 -24.79 -49.99
CA GLY A 97 14.65 -24.71 -49.78
C GLY A 97 15.21 -25.77 -48.83
N ALA A 98 14.45 -26.17 -47.80
CA ALA A 98 14.84 -27.26 -46.90
C ALA A 98 14.87 -28.63 -47.62
N LEU A 99 13.91 -28.89 -48.50
CA LEU A 99 13.86 -30.12 -49.30
C LEU A 99 15.00 -30.18 -50.34
N GLU A 100 15.40 -29.03 -50.88
CA GLU A 100 16.52 -28.93 -51.84
C GLU A 100 17.90 -29.08 -51.17
N ALA A 101 18.05 -28.63 -49.92
CA ALA A 101 19.33 -28.66 -49.21
C ALA A 101 19.69 -30.04 -48.61
N ASP A 102 18.73 -30.68 -47.92
CA ASP A 102 19.00 -31.91 -47.15
C ASP A 102 18.38 -33.17 -47.80
N GLY A 103 17.56 -33.00 -48.84
CA GLY A 103 16.79 -34.08 -49.44
C GLY A 103 15.76 -34.70 -48.48
N PHE A 104 15.17 -35.82 -48.88
CA PHE A 104 14.27 -36.59 -48.01
C PHE A 104 14.48 -38.09 -48.20
N TYR A 105 14.15 -38.86 -47.17
CA TYR A 105 14.21 -40.32 -47.22
C TYR A 105 13.00 -40.92 -47.93
N ILE A 106 13.23 -41.93 -48.75
CA ILE A 106 12.19 -42.86 -49.22
C ILE A 106 11.98 -43.95 -48.17
N PHE A 107 10.78 -44.07 -47.61
CA PHE A 107 10.48 -45.10 -46.64
C PHE A 107 10.09 -46.43 -47.29
N VAL A 108 10.80 -47.50 -46.92
CA VAL A 108 10.57 -48.88 -47.35
C VAL A 108 9.72 -49.60 -46.30
N ARG A 109 8.67 -50.30 -46.74
CA ARG A 109 7.79 -51.07 -45.85
C ARG A 109 8.51 -52.29 -45.29
N ALA A 110 8.09 -52.76 -44.12
CA ALA A 110 8.76 -53.85 -43.39
C ALA A 110 8.73 -55.21 -44.11
N ASP A 111 7.73 -55.45 -44.97
CA ASP A 111 7.54 -56.67 -45.75
C ASP A 111 8.39 -56.74 -47.03
N GLN A 112 9.02 -55.63 -47.42
CA GLN A 112 9.82 -55.54 -48.64
C GLN A 112 11.30 -55.79 -48.32
N ALA A 113 11.99 -56.53 -49.20
CA ALA A 113 13.42 -56.82 -49.03
C ALA A 113 14.32 -55.60 -49.31
N GLY A 114 13.80 -54.59 -50.04
CA GLY A 114 14.49 -53.36 -50.38
C GLY A 114 13.55 -52.32 -51.02
N PRO A 115 14.06 -51.12 -51.36
CA PRO A 115 13.26 -50.05 -51.95
C PRO A 115 12.83 -50.39 -53.38
N ASP A 116 11.68 -49.85 -53.79
CA ASP A 116 11.18 -49.96 -55.17
C ASP A 116 12.10 -49.19 -56.15
N PRO A 117 12.65 -49.84 -57.19
CA PRO A 117 13.52 -49.19 -58.17
C PRO A 117 12.90 -47.97 -58.87
N SER A 118 11.57 -47.95 -59.06
CA SER A 118 10.89 -46.85 -59.76
C SER A 118 10.67 -45.60 -58.90
N LYS A 119 11.06 -45.64 -57.62
CA LYS A 119 10.85 -44.55 -56.66
C LYS A 119 12.16 -43.88 -56.24
N GLY A 120 12.07 -42.60 -55.91
CA GLY A 120 13.19 -41.75 -55.50
C GLY A 120 14.07 -41.31 -56.66
N ASP A 121 14.73 -40.18 -56.44
CA ASP A 121 15.65 -39.53 -57.37
C ASP A 121 17.11 -39.98 -57.12
N GLU A 122 17.99 -39.68 -58.07
CA GLU A 122 19.42 -39.96 -57.95
C GLU A 122 20.02 -39.23 -56.73
N GLY A 123 20.86 -39.92 -55.96
CA GLY A 123 21.49 -39.36 -54.76
C GLY A 123 20.62 -39.35 -53.50
N GLN A 124 19.39 -39.87 -53.55
CA GLN A 124 18.54 -40.00 -52.38
C GLN A 124 18.86 -41.26 -51.56
N TYR A 125 18.45 -41.23 -50.30
CA TYR A 125 18.50 -42.37 -49.40
C TYR A 125 17.11 -42.97 -49.20
N ALA A 126 17.07 -44.29 -48.99
CA ALA A 126 15.88 -45.00 -48.56
C ALA A 126 16.13 -45.67 -47.21
N ARG A 127 15.12 -45.73 -46.35
CA ARG A 127 15.21 -46.35 -45.02
C ARG A 127 14.04 -47.28 -44.77
N GLN A 128 14.31 -48.44 -44.19
CA GLN A 128 13.30 -49.35 -43.68
C GLN A 128 13.27 -49.23 -42.15
N PRO A 129 12.27 -48.55 -41.57
CA PRO A 129 12.24 -48.25 -40.13
C PRO A 129 12.24 -49.50 -39.24
N ALA A 130 11.61 -50.59 -39.70
CA ALA A 130 11.47 -51.81 -38.89
C ALA A 130 12.79 -52.54 -38.62
N THR A 131 13.77 -52.43 -39.53
CA THR A 131 15.04 -53.16 -39.44
C THR A 131 16.24 -52.23 -39.32
N GLY A 132 16.06 -50.93 -39.57
CA GLY A 132 17.14 -49.94 -39.65
C GLY A 132 17.96 -50.04 -40.93
N LYS A 133 17.56 -50.87 -41.90
CA LYS A 133 18.26 -50.98 -43.19
C LYS A 133 18.16 -49.67 -43.97
N GLU A 134 19.27 -49.29 -44.58
CA GLU A 134 19.38 -48.11 -45.43
C GLU A 134 19.97 -48.45 -46.80
N TRP A 135 19.53 -47.69 -47.81
CA TRP A 135 19.99 -47.80 -49.19
C TRP A 135 20.26 -46.42 -49.77
N TYR A 136 21.18 -46.35 -50.73
CA TYR A 136 21.52 -45.14 -51.48
C TYR A 136 21.26 -45.38 -52.97
N LYS A 137 20.61 -44.42 -53.66
CA LYS A 137 20.34 -44.52 -55.09
C LYS A 137 21.49 -43.93 -55.89
N SER A 138 22.19 -44.78 -56.64
CA SER A 138 23.22 -44.36 -57.58
C SER A 138 23.11 -45.09 -58.91
N GLY A 139 23.28 -44.36 -60.02
CA GLY A 139 23.08 -44.88 -61.37
C GLY A 139 21.67 -45.39 -61.62
N GLY A 140 20.66 -44.83 -60.93
CA GLY A 140 19.28 -45.30 -60.97
C GLY A 140 18.98 -46.59 -60.18
N VAL A 141 19.95 -47.15 -59.45
CA VAL A 141 19.79 -48.40 -58.68
C VAL A 141 19.97 -48.16 -57.18
N TRP A 142 19.10 -48.77 -56.37
CA TRP A 142 19.22 -48.76 -54.91
C TRP A 142 20.29 -49.75 -54.45
N THR A 143 21.34 -49.26 -53.80
CA THR A 143 22.42 -50.06 -53.22
C THR A 143 22.31 -50.07 -51.71
N PHE A 144 22.42 -51.24 -51.07
CA PHE A 144 22.37 -51.35 -49.60
C PHE A 144 23.63 -50.78 -48.97
N VAL A 145 23.49 -49.88 -48.00
CA VAL A 145 24.63 -49.16 -47.38
C VAL A 145 24.85 -49.51 -45.90
N GLY A 146 23.90 -50.18 -45.25
CA GLY A 146 24.08 -50.67 -43.88
C GLY A 146 22.80 -50.72 -43.04
N VAL A 147 22.96 -51.01 -41.75
CA VAL A 147 21.89 -50.98 -40.75
C VAL A 147 22.20 -49.88 -39.72
N SER A 148 21.40 -48.82 -39.70
CA SER A 148 21.47 -47.75 -38.72
C SER A 148 20.47 -48.03 -37.57
N LYS A 149 20.93 -48.81 -36.57
CA LYS A 149 20.19 -49.01 -35.30
C LYS A 149 20.91 -48.24 -34.18
N PRO A 150 20.20 -47.47 -33.34
CA PRO A 150 20.79 -46.90 -32.14
C PRO A 150 21.28 -48.01 -31.19
N LEU A 151 22.32 -47.74 -30.42
CA LEU A 151 22.71 -48.61 -29.31
C LEU A 151 21.51 -48.78 -28.37
N GLY A 152 21.27 -50.02 -27.91
CA GLY A 152 20.21 -50.26 -26.93
C GLY A 152 20.48 -49.55 -25.61
N ASP A 153 19.42 -49.24 -24.85
CA ASP A 153 19.56 -48.64 -23.52
C ASP A 153 20.43 -49.52 -22.61
N PRO A 154 21.53 -48.99 -22.03
CA PRO A 154 22.41 -49.77 -21.17
C PRO A 154 21.64 -50.28 -19.94
N ALA A 155 21.60 -51.59 -19.77
CA ALA A 155 20.99 -52.24 -18.60
C ALA A 155 21.95 -53.26 -17.98
N PRO A 156 21.84 -53.58 -16.67
CA PRO A 156 22.62 -54.67 -16.09
C PRO A 156 22.44 -55.98 -16.86
N TYR A 157 23.52 -56.75 -17.02
CA TYR A 157 23.45 -58.07 -17.64
C TYR A 157 22.45 -58.98 -16.90
N ASP A 158 21.47 -59.49 -17.64
CA ASP A 158 20.52 -60.53 -17.26
C ASP A 158 20.76 -61.79 -18.09
N ASN A 159 20.91 -62.94 -17.43
CA ASN A 159 21.17 -64.24 -18.04
C ASN A 159 19.98 -64.80 -18.83
N ALA A 160 18.75 -64.44 -18.44
CA ALA A 160 17.53 -64.92 -19.10
C ALA A 160 17.13 -64.07 -20.31
N ARG A 161 17.67 -62.84 -20.42
CA ARG A 161 17.36 -61.92 -21.51
C ARG A 161 18.03 -62.35 -22.81
N VAL A 162 17.25 -62.34 -23.90
CA VAL A 162 17.78 -62.50 -25.26
C VAL A 162 18.30 -61.15 -25.74
N TYR A 163 19.58 -61.10 -26.09
CA TYR A 163 20.24 -59.92 -26.66
C TYR A 163 20.35 -60.07 -28.17
N SER A 164 20.10 -58.98 -28.88
CA SER A 164 20.27 -58.86 -30.33
C SER A 164 21.40 -57.89 -30.65
N LEU A 165 21.83 -57.87 -31.92
CA LEU A 165 22.87 -56.95 -32.40
C LEU A 165 22.62 -55.50 -31.92
N MET A 166 23.66 -54.89 -31.36
CA MET A 166 23.70 -53.53 -30.79
C MET A 166 23.02 -53.33 -29.42
N ASP A 167 22.53 -54.38 -28.77
CA ASP A 167 22.05 -54.26 -27.38
C ASP A 167 23.22 -54.05 -26.41
N VAL A 168 23.01 -53.25 -25.37
CA VAL A 168 24.07 -52.89 -24.41
C VAL A 168 23.77 -53.49 -23.04
N ALA A 169 24.75 -54.18 -22.47
CA ALA A 169 24.71 -54.67 -21.09
C ALA A 169 25.81 -54.05 -20.24
N THR A 170 25.54 -53.83 -18.96
CA THR A 170 26.54 -53.40 -17.96
C THR A 170 26.91 -54.57 -17.05
N ALA A 171 28.22 -54.72 -16.82
CA ALA A 171 28.78 -55.74 -15.94
C ALA A 171 30.02 -55.18 -15.24
N ASN A 172 30.10 -55.32 -13.92
CA ASN A 172 31.23 -54.89 -13.09
C ASN A 172 31.64 -53.41 -13.30
N GLY A 173 30.66 -52.53 -13.52
CA GLY A 173 30.88 -51.09 -13.72
C GLY A 173 31.40 -50.70 -15.11
N SER A 174 31.52 -51.67 -16.03
CA SER A 174 31.83 -51.45 -17.45
C SER A 174 30.60 -51.74 -18.30
N SER A 175 30.52 -51.18 -19.50
CA SER A 175 29.45 -51.44 -20.48
C SER A 175 29.98 -52.21 -21.69
N TYR A 176 29.13 -53.06 -22.27
CA TYR A 176 29.47 -53.97 -23.36
C TYR A 176 28.34 -54.00 -24.40
N VAL A 177 28.69 -54.11 -25.69
CA VAL A 177 27.72 -54.21 -26.81
C VAL A 177 27.64 -55.64 -27.33
N TRP A 178 26.43 -56.15 -27.55
CA TRP A 178 26.21 -57.44 -28.20
C TRP A 178 26.52 -57.37 -29.69
N ILE A 179 27.46 -58.21 -30.15
CA ILE A 179 28.00 -58.19 -31.51
C ILE A 179 27.61 -59.42 -32.36
N ASN A 180 27.03 -60.45 -31.75
CA ASN A 180 26.66 -61.65 -32.51
C ASN A 180 25.41 -61.39 -33.37
N ALA A 181 25.46 -61.81 -34.64
CA ALA A 181 24.38 -61.58 -35.61
C ALA A 181 23.08 -62.34 -35.25
N THR A 182 23.22 -63.50 -34.60
CA THR A 182 22.09 -64.30 -34.11
C THR A 182 21.76 -63.88 -32.68
N PRO A 183 20.50 -63.51 -32.39
CA PRO A 183 20.07 -63.22 -31.02
C PRO A 183 20.24 -64.41 -30.08
N GLY A 184 20.64 -64.17 -28.83
CA GLY A 184 20.88 -65.23 -27.85
C GLY A 184 20.85 -64.76 -26.40
N SER A 185 20.73 -65.70 -25.46
CA SER A 185 20.78 -65.46 -24.01
C SER A 185 21.84 -66.34 -23.34
N GLY A 186 22.16 -66.10 -22.06
CA GLY A 186 23.05 -66.97 -21.28
C GLY A 186 24.56 -66.74 -21.42
N HIS A 187 24.99 -65.74 -22.19
CA HIS A 187 26.41 -65.41 -22.38
C HIS A 187 26.77 -64.13 -21.60
N ALA A 188 27.47 -64.27 -20.46
CA ALA A 188 27.81 -63.13 -19.59
C ALA A 188 29.05 -62.35 -20.09
N PRO A 189 29.03 -61.00 -20.11
CA PRO A 189 30.22 -60.20 -20.38
C PRO A 189 31.27 -60.32 -19.25
N PRO A 190 32.58 -60.34 -19.55
CA PRO A 190 33.18 -60.23 -20.89
C PRO A 190 33.27 -61.60 -21.60
N ASP A 191 32.64 -61.70 -22.78
CA ASP A 191 32.85 -62.81 -23.73
C ASP A 191 33.02 -62.19 -25.12
N PRO A 192 34.23 -62.18 -25.71
CA PRO A 192 34.52 -61.48 -26.96
C PRO A 192 33.79 -62.06 -28.18
N THR A 193 33.18 -63.23 -28.07
CA THR A 193 32.38 -63.85 -29.14
C THR A 193 31.02 -63.17 -29.27
N TYR A 194 30.45 -62.73 -28.14
CA TYR A 194 29.10 -62.18 -28.05
C TYR A 194 29.10 -60.71 -27.68
N TRP A 195 30.13 -60.22 -27.00
CA TRP A 195 30.23 -58.90 -26.40
C TRP A 195 31.54 -58.20 -26.72
N VAL A 196 31.48 -56.92 -27.10
CA VAL A 196 32.65 -56.04 -27.16
C VAL A 196 32.57 -54.98 -26.05
N LEU A 197 33.70 -54.62 -25.46
CA LEU A 197 33.76 -53.55 -24.46
C LEU A 197 33.37 -52.21 -25.11
N LEU A 198 32.37 -51.54 -24.53
CA LEU A 198 31.94 -50.19 -24.91
C LEU A 198 32.67 -49.13 -24.09
N ALA A 199 32.68 -49.28 -22.77
CA ALA A 199 33.38 -48.39 -21.85
C ALA A 199 33.85 -49.15 -20.61
N SER A 200 35.12 -48.96 -20.22
CA SER A 200 35.66 -49.48 -18.97
C SER A 200 35.22 -48.63 -17.77
N LYS A 201 35.10 -49.27 -16.61
CA LYS A 201 35.01 -48.56 -15.33
C LYS A 201 36.21 -47.60 -15.16
N GLY A 202 35.98 -46.38 -14.67
CA GLY A 202 37.05 -45.47 -14.29
C GLY A 202 37.64 -45.80 -12.91
N ASP A 203 38.96 -45.74 -12.78
CA ASP A 203 39.66 -45.79 -11.49
C ASP A 203 39.60 -44.42 -10.80
N THR A 204 39.40 -44.40 -9.47
CA THR A 204 39.49 -43.15 -8.69
C THR A 204 40.95 -42.75 -8.55
N GLY A 205 41.29 -41.50 -8.89
CA GLY A 205 42.66 -40.96 -8.73
C GLY A 205 43.08 -40.82 -7.26
N ALA A 206 44.39 -40.64 -7.02
CA ALA A 206 44.96 -40.47 -5.68
C ALA A 206 44.47 -39.17 -5.01
N THR A 207 44.04 -39.26 -3.74
CA THR A 207 43.67 -38.10 -2.91
C THR A 207 44.90 -37.21 -2.66
N GLY A 208 44.81 -35.90 -2.96
CA GLY A 208 45.89 -34.94 -2.72
C GLY A 208 46.19 -34.68 -1.23
N PRO A 209 47.25 -33.88 -0.90
CA PRO A 209 47.61 -33.54 0.48
C PRO A 209 46.46 -32.85 1.23
N LEU A 210 46.33 -33.12 2.53
CA LEU A 210 45.32 -32.46 3.37
C LEU A 210 45.58 -30.94 3.41
N PRO A 211 44.53 -30.11 3.25
CA PRO A 211 44.68 -28.65 3.18
C PRO A 211 45.10 -28.02 4.52
N TRP A 212 44.76 -28.65 5.66
CA TRP A 212 44.88 -28.07 7.00
C TRP A 212 45.51 -29.03 8.01
N LEU A 213 46.27 -28.47 8.97
CA LEU A 213 46.71 -29.17 10.17
C LEU A 213 45.52 -29.35 11.12
N GLN A 214 45.66 -30.25 12.10
CA GLN A 214 44.69 -30.38 13.18
C GLN A 214 44.51 -29.03 13.90
N THR A 215 43.25 -28.64 14.10
CA THR A 215 42.88 -27.42 14.81
C THR A 215 43.35 -27.47 16.27
N VAL A 216 44.11 -26.48 16.71
CA VAL A 216 44.65 -26.37 18.09
C VAL A 216 44.31 -25.02 18.72
N ALA A 217 44.44 -24.86 20.03
CA ALA A 217 44.31 -23.54 20.66
C ALA A 217 45.50 -22.65 20.26
N TRP A 218 45.27 -21.36 19.99
CA TRP A 218 46.36 -20.42 19.74
C TRP A 218 47.22 -20.24 21.00
N ALA A 219 48.53 -20.29 20.83
CA ALA A 219 49.53 -19.95 21.84
C ALA A 219 50.56 -18.96 21.28
N THR A 220 51.14 -18.15 22.18
CA THR A 220 52.24 -17.22 21.89
C THR A 220 53.57 -17.96 21.73
N GLY A 221 54.53 -17.37 21.00
CA GLY A 221 55.84 -17.97 20.74
C GLY A 221 55.83 -19.24 19.89
N GLN A 222 54.71 -19.57 19.23
CA GLN A 222 54.57 -20.71 18.33
C GLN A 222 54.82 -20.30 16.88
N ASN A 223 55.44 -21.19 16.10
CA ASN A 223 55.65 -20.97 14.67
C ASN A 223 54.46 -21.51 13.88
N TYR A 224 53.75 -20.65 13.16
CA TYR A 224 52.60 -21.02 12.33
C TYR A 224 52.93 -20.93 10.84
N VAL A 225 52.38 -21.85 10.05
CA VAL A 225 52.67 -22.02 8.63
C VAL A 225 51.41 -21.92 7.77
N VAL A 226 51.56 -21.50 6.52
CA VAL A 226 50.45 -21.25 5.58
C VAL A 226 50.01 -22.52 4.83
N GLY A 227 50.82 -23.58 4.86
CA GLY A 227 50.48 -24.89 4.30
C GLY A 227 50.34 -24.93 2.77
N PRO A 228 49.97 -26.10 2.21
CA PRO A 228 49.34 -27.23 2.90
C PRO A 228 50.32 -28.19 3.62
N PRO A 229 49.99 -28.65 4.84
CA PRO A 229 48.79 -28.32 5.63
C PRO A 229 48.95 -26.99 6.41
N ALA A 230 47.95 -26.10 6.32
CA ALA A 230 47.98 -24.79 6.98
C ALA A 230 47.71 -24.89 8.48
N SER A 231 48.34 -24.06 9.31
CA SER A 231 48.04 -23.99 10.74
C SER A 231 46.64 -23.40 10.96
N ILE A 232 45.78 -24.15 11.66
CA ILE A 232 44.44 -23.71 12.08
C ILE A 232 44.42 -23.58 13.60
N VAL A 233 43.97 -22.42 14.09
CA VAL A 233 43.95 -22.11 15.52
C VAL A 233 42.59 -21.65 16.02
N VAL A 234 42.26 -22.01 17.26
CA VAL A 234 41.12 -21.49 18.02
C VAL A 234 41.61 -20.39 18.93
N HIS A 235 41.04 -19.20 18.82
CA HIS A 235 41.39 -18.08 19.67
C HIS A 235 40.95 -18.32 21.12
N PRO A 236 41.79 -18.04 22.13
CA PRO A 236 41.57 -18.48 23.50
C PRO A 236 40.32 -17.89 24.17
N ILE A 237 39.91 -16.67 23.79
CA ILE A 237 38.79 -15.95 24.43
C ILE A 237 37.49 -16.08 23.64
N ASN A 238 37.40 -15.50 22.44
CA ASN A 238 36.20 -15.54 21.59
C ASN A 238 35.90 -16.92 20.94
N LYS A 239 36.84 -17.89 21.02
CA LYS A 239 36.73 -19.24 20.44
C LYS A 239 36.57 -19.28 18.92
N ASN A 240 36.80 -18.18 18.21
CA ASN A 240 36.78 -18.15 16.75
C ASN A 240 37.95 -18.95 16.17
N ILE A 241 37.75 -19.50 14.97
CA ILE A 241 38.71 -20.35 14.25
C ILE A 241 39.38 -19.53 13.15
N TYR A 242 40.70 -19.53 13.14
CA TYR A 242 41.53 -18.78 12.21
C TYR A 242 42.51 -19.69 11.47
N GLN A 243 42.72 -19.41 10.19
CA GLN A 243 43.77 -19.99 9.37
C GLN A 243 44.98 -19.05 9.31
N CYS A 244 46.17 -19.59 9.45
CA CYS A 244 47.41 -18.85 9.20
C CYS A 244 47.56 -18.58 7.70
N VAL A 245 47.72 -17.31 7.31
CA VAL A 245 47.89 -16.88 5.91
C VAL A 245 49.25 -16.25 5.62
N VAL A 246 50.04 -15.94 6.65
CA VAL A 246 51.45 -15.51 6.53
C VAL A 246 52.28 -16.30 7.55
N PRO A 247 53.39 -16.97 7.17
CA PRO A 247 54.21 -17.71 8.12
C PRO A 247 54.84 -16.75 9.15
N HIS A 248 54.74 -17.07 10.44
CA HIS A 248 55.30 -16.22 11.49
C HIS A 248 55.49 -16.96 12.82
N LEU A 249 56.44 -16.46 13.62
CA LEU A 249 56.47 -16.70 15.06
C LEU A 249 55.44 -15.78 15.72
N SER A 250 54.46 -16.35 16.41
CA SER A 250 53.36 -15.60 17.01
C SER A 250 53.81 -14.72 18.17
N GLY A 251 53.41 -13.45 18.16
CA GLY A 251 53.58 -12.53 19.27
C GLY A 251 52.31 -12.47 20.11
N THR A 252 51.57 -11.37 19.99
CA THR A 252 50.20 -11.22 20.50
C THR A 252 49.21 -11.41 19.36
N PHE A 253 48.12 -12.15 19.62
CA PHE A 253 47.14 -12.46 18.57
C PHE A 253 46.59 -11.22 17.88
N ALA A 254 46.28 -10.16 18.65
CA ALA A 254 45.72 -8.93 18.10
C ALA A 254 46.67 -8.22 17.12
N THR A 255 47.97 -8.19 17.43
CA THR A 255 48.98 -7.59 16.55
C THR A 255 49.18 -8.44 15.29
N ASP A 256 49.19 -9.76 15.43
CA ASP A 256 49.30 -10.68 14.29
C ASP A 256 48.06 -10.62 13.37
N LEU A 257 46.85 -10.49 13.95
CA LEU A 257 45.61 -10.32 13.20
C LEU A 257 45.57 -8.97 12.46
N ALA A 258 45.94 -7.87 13.13
CA ALA A 258 46.01 -6.54 12.52
C ALA A 258 47.06 -6.46 11.39
N ALA A 259 48.13 -7.25 11.49
CA ALA A 259 49.13 -7.41 10.44
C ALA A 259 48.69 -8.34 9.29
N GLY A 260 47.45 -8.82 9.30
CA GLY A 260 46.88 -9.66 8.24
C GLY A 260 47.40 -11.10 8.21
N LYS A 261 47.99 -11.60 9.31
CA LYS A 261 48.60 -12.95 9.35
C LYS A 261 47.58 -14.08 9.58
N TRP A 262 46.35 -13.72 9.95
CA TRP A 262 45.27 -14.65 10.29
C TRP A 262 44.01 -14.33 9.47
N LEU A 263 43.42 -15.36 8.87
CA LEU A 263 42.12 -15.30 8.20
C LEU A 263 41.06 -15.97 9.07
N LEU A 264 39.96 -15.27 9.37
CA LEU A 264 38.82 -15.87 10.06
C LEU A 264 38.12 -16.86 9.13
N ILE A 265 38.05 -18.13 9.52
CA ILE A 265 37.42 -19.20 8.72
C ILE A 265 36.20 -19.82 9.41
N GLY A 266 36.00 -19.54 10.70
CA GLY A 266 34.82 -19.99 11.43
C GLY A 266 34.57 -19.13 12.65
N GLN A 267 33.35 -18.65 12.81
CA GLN A 267 32.91 -17.98 14.04
C GLN A 267 32.43 -19.03 15.04
N SER A 268 32.72 -18.82 16.33
CA SER A 268 32.18 -19.68 17.39
C SER A 268 30.66 -19.52 17.51
N ALA A 269 29.98 -20.56 18.01
CA ALA A 269 28.58 -20.51 18.42
C ALA A 269 28.40 -20.46 19.95
N THR A 270 29.50 -20.41 20.73
CA THR A 270 29.44 -20.40 22.19
C THR A 270 28.66 -19.18 22.69
N GLU A 271 27.56 -19.42 23.41
CA GLU A 271 26.78 -18.35 24.03
C GLU A 271 27.51 -17.77 25.25
N ALA A 272 27.37 -16.46 25.47
CA ALA A 272 27.97 -15.79 26.61
C ALA A 272 27.14 -15.93 27.88
N THR A 273 27.83 -15.80 29.01
CA THR A 273 27.21 -15.61 30.33
C THR A 273 27.89 -14.47 31.08
N SER A 274 27.19 -13.86 32.04
CA SER A 274 27.74 -12.81 32.91
C SER A 274 27.17 -12.90 34.32
N ALA A 275 28.04 -12.72 35.32
CA ALA A 275 27.66 -12.66 36.73
C ALA A 275 27.39 -11.22 37.25
N THR A 276 27.38 -10.21 36.38
CA THR A 276 27.21 -8.81 36.79
C THR A 276 25.82 -8.55 37.32
N ALA A 277 25.71 -8.05 38.55
CA ALA A 277 24.45 -7.64 39.15
C ALA A 277 23.89 -6.38 38.46
N LEU A 278 22.79 -6.52 37.72
CA LEU A 278 22.15 -5.43 36.98
C LEU A 278 20.63 -5.44 37.18
N ALA A 279 20.05 -4.25 37.28
CA ALA A 279 18.60 -4.07 37.30
C ALA A 279 18.01 -4.12 35.89
N ILE A 280 16.90 -4.83 35.73
CA ILE A 280 16.12 -4.85 34.48
C ILE A 280 15.61 -3.45 34.17
N GLY A 281 15.81 -3.01 32.93
CA GLY A 281 15.32 -1.73 32.43
C GLY A 281 15.97 -1.35 31.11
N THR A 282 15.50 -0.27 30.49
CA THR A 282 16.06 0.28 29.25
C THR A 282 17.29 1.16 29.54
N GLY A 283 17.98 1.56 28.48
CA GLY A 283 19.22 2.35 28.53
C GLY A 283 20.48 1.48 28.51
N THR A 284 21.63 2.12 28.71
CA THR A 284 22.93 1.44 28.66
C THR A 284 23.13 0.53 29.86
N LYS A 285 23.46 -0.74 29.60
CA LYS A 285 23.76 -1.79 30.59
C LYS A 285 25.15 -2.35 30.28
N VAL A 286 26.01 -2.41 31.28
CA VAL A 286 27.39 -2.89 31.12
C VAL A 286 27.54 -4.19 31.89
N PHE A 287 27.67 -5.29 31.16
CA PHE A 287 27.95 -6.62 31.70
C PHE A 287 29.46 -6.84 31.67
N SER A 288 30.05 -7.13 32.81
CA SER A 288 31.46 -7.45 33.01
C SER A 288 31.64 -8.93 33.35
N ALA A 289 32.90 -9.37 33.46
CA ALA A 289 33.27 -10.77 33.71
C ALA A 289 32.55 -11.75 32.77
N VAL A 290 32.34 -11.31 31.52
CA VAL A 290 31.63 -12.08 30.52
C VAL A 290 32.55 -13.20 30.04
N THR A 291 32.00 -14.40 29.89
CA THR A 291 32.67 -15.52 29.21
C THR A 291 31.96 -15.82 27.89
N GLY A 292 32.65 -16.41 26.91
CA GLY A 292 32.00 -16.85 25.65
C GLY A 292 31.74 -15.76 24.60
N PHE A 293 32.76 -15.00 24.20
CA PHE A 293 32.65 -13.88 23.24
C PHE A 293 32.50 -14.29 21.77
N SER A 294 31.43 -14.97 21.39
CA SER A 294 31.24 -15.40 19.98
C SER A 294 30.52 -14.41 19.06
N TYR A 295 30.32 -13.17 19.49
CA TYR A 295 29.45 -12.19 18.83
C TYR A 295 30.24 -11.08 18.11
N GLN A 296 29.59 -10.39 17.17
CA GLN A 296 30.13 -9.21 16.48
C GLN A 296 29.52 -7.92 17.05
N ASN A 297 30.27 -6.83 17.04
CA ASN A 297 29.72 -5.52 17.41
C ASN A 297 28.50 -5.16 16.55
N GLY A 298 27.43 -4.71 17.19
CA GLY A 298 26.19 -4.33 16.53
C GLY A 298 25.13 -5.43 16.44
N VAL A 299 25.42 -6.68 16.87
CA VAL A 299 24.36 -7.69 16.96
C VAL A 299 23.41 -7.39 18.12
N ARG A 300 22.15 -7.82 17.96
CA ARG A 300 21.13 -7.71 19.00
C ARG A 300 21.11 -8.98 19.85
N LEU A 301 21.17 -8.81 21.17
CA LEU A 301 21.09 -9.91 22.12
C LEU A 301 19.92 -9.73 23.10
N ARG A 302 19.47 -10.87 23.63
CA ARG A 302 18.70 -10.95 24.87
C ARG A 302 19.60 -11.42 26.00
N ALA A 303 19.60 -10.70 27.11
CA ALA A 303 20.15 -11.14 28.40
C ALA A 303 18.98 -11.59 29.29
N SER A 304 18.90 -12.90 29.56
CA SER A 304 17.86 -13.49 30.41
C SER A 304 18.47 -13.98 31.72
N SER A 305 17.78 -13.81 32.85
CA SER A 305 18.25 -14.40 34.12
C SER A 305 18.14 -15.93 34.04
N ASN A 306 19.21 -16.62 34.45
CA ASN A 306 19.27 -18.07 34.47
C ASN A 306 18.30 -18.67 35.51
N ALA A 307 18.21 -18.05 36.69
CA ALA A 307 17.29 -18.44 37.75
C ALA A 307 15.83 -18.04 37.47
N SER A 308 15.59 -17.07 36.60
CA SER A 308 14.24 -16.62 36.24
C SER A 308 14.15 -16.21 34.76
N PRO A 309 14.03 -17.19 33.83
CA PRO A 309 14.16 -16.93 32.38
C PRO A 309 13.09 -16.02 31.76
N SER A 310 11.97 -15.79 32.46
CA SER A 310 10.95 -14.81 32.03
C SER A 310 11.38 -13.36 32.25
N ASN A 311 12.39 -13.12 33.09
CA ASN A 311 12.96 -11.81 33.38
C ASN A 311 14.16 -11.57 32.47
N TRP A 312 14.06 -10.59 31.57
CA TRP A 312 15.08 -10.36 30.54
C TRP A 312 15.15 -8.90 30.09
N MET A 313 16.26 -8.57 29.44
CA MET A 313 16.47 -7.32 28.71
C MET A 313 17.07 -7.59 27.33
N GLU A 314 16.74 -6.76 26.34
CA GLU A 314 17.23 -6.87 24.97
C GLU A 314 17.75 -5.54 24.46
N GLY A 315 18.77 -5.61 23.62
CA GLY A 315 19.34 -4.45 22.98
C GLY A 315 20.44 -4.78 22.00
N VAL A 316 20.94 -3.74 21.33
CA VAL A 316 22.12 -3.82 20.49
C VAL A 316 23.36 -3.82 21.39
N CYS A 317 24.32 -4.70 21.08
CA CYS A 317 25.48 -4.93 21.93
C CYS A 317 26.81 -4.55 21.24
N LEU A 318 27.72 -4.00 22.05
CA LEU A 318 29.14 -3.88 21.74
C LEU A 318 29.93 -4.82 22.67
N TYR A 319 30.98 -5.42 22.12
CA TYR A 319 31.79 -6.44 22.76
C TYR A 319 33.23 -5.96 22.87
N ASP A 320 33.80 -6.05 24.07
CA ASP A 320 35.23 -5.90 24.31
C ASP A 320 35.77 -7.23 24.90
N PRO A 321 36.30 -8.13 24.05
CA PRO A 321 36.83 -9.40 24.52
C PRO A 321 38.08 -9.27 25.39
N LEU A 322 38.82 -8.16 25.32
CA LEU A 322 40.02 -7.94 26.15
C LEU A 322 39.62 -7.52 27.56
N ALA A 323 38.67 -6.58 27.67
CA ALA A 323 38.12 -6.14 28.95
C ALA A 323 37.09 -7.13 29.54
N GLN A 324 36.67 -8.13 28.76
CA GLN A 324 35.61 -9.07 29.10
C GLN A 324 34.27 -8.37 29.41
N ILE A 325 33.91 -7.41 28.56
CA ILE A 325 32.70 -6.58 28.70
C ILE A 325 31.75 -6.75 27.51
N ILE A 326 30.44 -6.83 27.79
CA ILE A 326 29.36 -6.58 26.84
C ILE A 326 28.63 -5.31 27.29
N THR A 327 28.57 -4.31 26.43
CA THR A 327 27.73 -3.13 26.64
C THR A 327 26.49 -3.25 25.78
N MET A 328 25.32 -3.33 26.41
CA MET A 328 24.02 -3.41 25.77
C MET A 328 23.32 -2.06 25.86
N THR A 329 22.88 -1.53 24.72
CA THR A 329 21.89 -0.44 24.70
C THR A 329 20.51 -1.08 24.72
N ALA A 330 19.97 -1.30 25.92
CA ALA A 330 18.70 -2.00 26.09
C ALA A 330 17.51 -1.11 25.72
N ASP A 331 16.65 -1.60 24.84
CA ASP A 331 15.45 -0.90 24.35
C ASP A 331 14.16 -1.67 24.65
N LYS A 332 14.27 -2.95 25.06
CA LYS A 332 13.17 -3.80 25.51
C LYS A 332 13.55 -4.55 26.77
N ALA A 333 12.57 -4.78 27.63
CA ALA A 333 12.73 -5.54 28.86
C ALA A 333 11.40 -6.18 29.27
N ASN A 334 11.48 -7.25 30.05
CA ASN A 334 10.33 -7.88 30.69
C ASN A 334 10.67 -8.25 32.13
N GLY A 335 9.75 -7.95 33.04
CA GLY A 335 9.93 -8.14 34.48
C GLY A 335 10.62 -6.96 35.17
N ALA A 336 10.98 -7.17 36.43
CA ALA A 336 11.63 -6.17 37.30
C ALA A 336 12.58 -6.85 38.28
N GLY A 337 13.49 -6.07 38.88
CA GLY A 337 14.47 -6.57 39.87
C GLY A 337 15.91 -6.56 39.36
N THR A 338 16.83 -6.95 40.25
CA THR A 338 18.28 -7.00 40.01
C THR A 338 18.76 -8.44 40.00
N PHE A 339 19.44 -8.86 38.94
CA PHE A 339 19.93 -10.22 38.76
C PHE A 339 21.42 -10.21 38.39
N GLY A 340 22.13 -11.28 38.75
CA GLY A 340 23.57 -11.44 38.55
C GLY A 340 23.93 -12.76 37.88
N ASP A 341 23.05 -13.26 37.01
CA ASP A 341 23.14 -14.59 36.40
C ASP A 341 22.59 -14.58 34.97
N TRP A 342 23.23 -13.79 34.09
CA TRP A 342 22.72 -13.52 32.75
C TRP A 342 23.21 -14.54 31.72
N ASN A 343 22.28 -15.10 30.95
CA ASN A 343 22.55 -15.88 29.73
C ASN A 343 22.22 -15.03 28.49
N PHE A 344 23.11 -15.07 27.48
CA PHE A 344 22.97 -14.26 26.26
C PHE A 344 22.57 -15.08 25.04
N ASN A 345 21.46 -14.71 24.40
CA ASN A 345 20.97 -15.33 23.17
C ASN A 345 20.89 -14.32 22.03
N ARG A 346 21.16 -14.76 20.79
CA ARG A 346 20.96 -13.95 19.58
C ARG A 346 19.48 -13.77 19.31
N VAL A 347 19.05 -12.55 19.01
CA VAL A 347 17.67 -12.24 18.64
C VAL A 347 17.62 -11.39 17.37
N GLY A 348 16.53 -11.50 16.62
CA GLY A 348 16.28 -10.66 15.45
C GLY A 348 15.93 -9.23 15.83
N GLN A 349 16.14 -8.29 14.91
CA GLN A 349 15.58 -6.95 15.05
C GLN A 349 14.05 -7.07 15.08
N PRO A 350 13.34 -6.45 16.04
CA PRO A 350 11.89 -6.39 16.00
C PRO A 350 11.40 -5.77 14.68
N GLY A 351 10.24 -6.22 14.18
CA GLY A 351 9.65 -5.66 12.97
C GLY A 351 9.44 -4.15 13.09
N ALA A 352 9.75 -3.41 12.03
CA ALA A 352 9.44 -1.98 11.97
C ALA A 352 7.91 -1.82 11.87
N GLY A 353 7.26 -1.30 12.92
CA GLY A 353 5.82 -1.00 12.89
C GLY A 353 4.96 -1.74 13.92
N ASP A 354 5.52 -2.58 14.80
CA ASP A 354 4.75 -3.12 15.91
C ASP A 354 4.40 -2.00 16.91
N LEU A 355 3.10 -1.83 17.19
CA LEU A 355 2.64 -1.04 18.33
C LEU A 355 3.26 -1.64 19.60
N THR A 356 4.19 -0.92 20.22
CA THR A 356 4.79 -1.34 21.47
C THR A 356 3.71 -1.40 22.57
N SER A 357 3.91 -2.21 23.61
CA SER A 357 2.99 -2.24 24.76
C SER A 357 2.82 -0.86 25.43
N SER A 358 3.83 0.01 25.31
CA SER A 358 3.83 1.42 25.72
C SER A 358 3.09 2.38 24.77
N LEU A 359 2.65 1.89 23.61
CA LEU A 359 1.85 2.59 22.61
C LEU A 359 0.53 1.86 22.35
N ASN A 360 0.02 1.11 23.34
CA ASN A 360 -1.35 0.64 23.30
C ASN A 360 -2.31 1.86 23.24
N LEU A 361 -3.43 1.73 22.53
CA LEU A 361 -4.36 2.86 22.31
C LEU A 361 -4.97 3.43 23.61
N ALA A 362 -4.88 2.71 24.73
CA ALA A 362 -5.42 3.17 26.00
C ALA A 362 -4.54 4.25 26.66
N GLU A 363 -3.22 4.18 26.49
CA GLU A 363 -2.24 5.04 27.19
C GLU A 363 -1.75 6.25 26.38
N LEU A 364 -2.21 6.42 25.14
CA LEU A 364 -1.75 7.55 24.33
C LEU A 364 -2.15 8.89 24.96
N THR A 365 -1.15 9.75 25.17
CA THR A 365 -1.32 11.12 25.66
C THR A 365 -2.17 11.97 24.70
N ASN A 366 -2.10 11.67 23.39
CA ASN A 366 -2.87 12.34 22.35
C ASN A 366 -3.61 11.30 21.49
N LYS A 367 -4.68 10.73 22.06
CA LYS A 367 -5.62 9.82 21.37
C LYS A 367 -6.09 10.35 20.01
N PRO A 368 -6.36 11.66 19.83
CA PRO A 368 -6.70 12.24 18.53
C PRO A 368 -5.63 12.03 17.44
N ALA A 369 -4.35 12.21 17.76
CA ALA A 369 -3.25 11.97 16.82
C ALA A 369 -3.17 10.50 16.38
N ALA A 370 -3.52 9.54 17.26
CA ALA A 370 -3.60 8.13 16.85
C ALA A 370 -4.73 7.86 15.86
N VAL A 371 -5.90 8.47 16.06
CA VAL A 371 -7.03 8.32 15.13
C VAL A 371 -6.65 8.84 13.74
N VAL A 372 -5.92 9.95 13.67
CA VAL A 372 -5.36 10.49 12.42
C VAL A 372 -4.34 9.53 11.78
N ASN A 373 -3.42 8.99 12.57
CA ASN A 373 -2.41 8.04 12.08
C ASN A 373 -2.99 6.72 11.57
N LEU A 374 -4.14 6.29 12.11
CA LEU A 374 -4.88 5.12 11.62
C LEU A 374 -5.66 5.41 10.32
N GLY A 375 -5.62 6.64 9.82
CA GLY A 375 -6.32 7.04 8.60
C GLY A 375 -7.84 7.01 8.74
N ILE A 376 -8.37 7.03 9.96
CA ILE A 376 -9.82 7.11 10.21
C ILE A 376 -10.24 8.53 9.83
N PRO A 377 -11.04 8.73 8.77
CA PRO A 377 -11.46 10.07 8.37
C PRO A 377 -12.23 10.74 9.50
N PRO A 378 -12.25 12.08 9.61
CA PRO A 378 -13.04 12.82 10.59
C PRO A 378 -14.54 12.69 10.31
N LEU A 379 -15.11 11.51 10.55
CA LEU A 379 -16.55 11.22 10.63
C LEU A 379 -17.23 11.98 11.80
N LEU A 380 -16.42 12.63 12.63
CA LEU A 380 -16.77 13.28 13.88
C LEU A 380 -17.73 14.47 13.76
N ARG A 381 -17.80 15.15 12.60
CA ARG A 381 -18.72 16.30 12.43
C ARG A 381 -20.15 15.89 12.05
N GLY A 382 -20.32 14.69 11.50
CA GLY A 382 -21.61 14.17 11.02
C GLY A 382 -22.39 13.38 12.07
N LEU A 383 -21.76 12.99 13.20
CA LEU A 383 -22.50 12.35 14.28
C LEU A 383 -23.47 13.38 14.90
N PRO A 384 -24.79 13.16 14.83
CA PRO A 384 -25.74 13.98 15.56
C PRO A 384 -25.38 13.94 17.05
N LEU A 385 -25.73 15.00 17.79
CA LEU A 385 -25.74 15.04 19.26
C LEU A 385 -26.41 13.76 19.80
N ALA A 386 -25.62 12.70 20.02
CA ALA A 386 -26.16 11.38 20.24
C ALA A 386 -26.45 11.27 21.74
N GLY A 387 -27.73 11.39 22.09
CA GLY A 387 -28.21 11.33 23.47
C GLY A 387 -28.19 12.66 24.24
N LEU A 388 -27.43 13.67 23.80
CA LEU A 388 -27.32 14.99 24.46
C LEU A 388 -28.60 15.83 24.32
N LYS A 389 -29.65 15.44 25.03
CA LYS A 389 -30.97 16.08 25.04
C LYS A 389 -31.08 17.05 26.22
N ILE A 390 -31.48 18.28 25.92
CA ILE A 390 -31.89 19.30 26.89
C ILE A 390 -33.32 19.02 27.34
N THR A 391 -33.51 19.02 28.66
CA THR A 391 -34.82 18.96 29.30
C THR A 391 -34.98 20.17 30.22
N SER A 392 -35.94 21.04 29.91
CA SER A 392 -36.34 22.15 30.76
C SER A 392 -37.83 22.03 31.02
N THR A 393 -38.23 22.03 32.30
CA THR A 393 -39.61 21.80 32.76
C THR A 393 -40.25 23.03 33.39
N GLY A 394 -39.70 24.24 33.17
CA GLY A 394 -40.27 25.46 33.75
C GLY A 394 -39.81 25.74 35.18
N ILE A 395 -38.60 25.34 35.56
CA ILE A 395 -38.04 25.48 36.90
C ILE A 395 -36.70 26.24 36.87
N ALA A 396 -36.11 26.54 38.03
CA ALA A 396 -34.85 27.28 38.14
C ALA A 396 -33.59 26.53 37.62
N SER A 397 -33.78 25.38 36.96
CA SER A 397 -32.73 24.57 36.34
C SER A 397 -33.23 23.87 35.07
N PHE A 398 -32.28 23.43 34.25
CA PHE A 398 -32.50 22.49 33.15
C PHE A 398 -31.47 21.35 33.24
N SER A 399 -31.73 20.24 32.56
CA SER A 399 -30.80 19.10 32.51
C SER A 399 -30.38 18.76 31.09
N VAL A 400 -29.18 18.22 30.96
CA VAL A 400 -28.64 17.62 29.74
C VAL A 400 -28.47 16.13 29.99
N SER A 401 -29.08 15.30 29.15
CA SER A 401 -28.98 13.84 29.24
C SER A 401 -27.58 13.35 28.85
N ALA A 402 -27.22 12.17 29.33
CA ALA A 402 -25.97 11.51 28.94
C ALA A 402 -25.91 11.32 27.41
N GLY A 403 -24.71 11.48 26.85
CA GLY A 403 -24.53 11.43 25.41
C GLY A 403 -23.15 11.86 24.98
N VAL A 404 -22.96 11.97 23.67
CA VAL A 404 -21.65 12.21 23.08
C VAL A 404 -21.71 13.26 21.97
N ALA A 405 -20.68 14.09 21.93
CA ALA A 405 -20.49 15.14 20.94
C ALA A 405 -19.02 15.26 20.56
N CYS A 406 -18.71 15.61 19.32
CA CYS A 406 -17.35 16.00 18.97
C CYS A 406 -17.09 17.46 19.38
N ASP A 407 -15.87 17.73 19.84
CA ASP A 407 -15.34 19.09 20.05
C ASP A 407 -15.50 19.97 18.80
N ARG A 408 -15.71 21.27 19.00
CA ARG A 408 -15.89 22.25 17.90
C ARG A 408 -14.74 22.26 16.91
N ASN A 409 -13.50 22.07 17.37
CA ASN A 409 -12.30 22.05 16.53
C ASN A 409 -11.92 20.62 16.09
N GLN A 410 -12.81 19.65 16.30
CA GLN A 410 -12.61 18.25 15.93
C GLN A 410 -11.41 17.61 16.63
N LEU A 411 -11.04 18.15 17.80
CA LEU A 411 -9.88 17.67 18.52
C LEU A 411 -10.17 16.37 19.26
N ASP A 412 -11.38 16.15 19.78
CA ASP A 412 -11.71 14.91 20.51
C ASP A 412 -13.23 14.70 20.66
N MET A 413 -13.64 13.57 21.24
CA MET A 413 -15.01 13.34 21.71
C MET A 413 -15.21 13.84 23.13
N ILE A 414 -16.35 14.47 23.36
CA ILE A 414 -16.87 14.93 24.65
C ILE A 414 -17.98 13.95 25.03
N THR A 415 -17.69 13.04 25.97
CA THR A 415 -18.62 11.98 26.42
C THR A 415 -19.20 12.34 27.77
N LEU A 416 -20.43 12.85 27.81
CA LEU A 416 -21.14 13.08 29.06
C LEU A 416 -21.73 11.75 29.57
N GLY A 417 -21.06 11.12 30.53
CA GLY A 417 -21.40 9.77 31.01
C GLY A 417 -22.67 9.68 31.88
N ALA A 418 -23.11 10.79 32.46
CA ALA A 418 -24.33 10.87 33.27
C ALA A 418 -25.02 12.23 33.05
N PRO A 419 -26.35 12.32 33.22
CA PRO A 419 -27.04 13.59 33.10
C PRO A 419 -26.52 14.64 34.07
N ILE A 420 -26.40 15.89 33.61
CA ILE A 420 -26.03 17.04 34.43
C ILE A 420 -27.14 18.09 34.38
N SER A 421 -27.61 18.50 35.55
CA SER A 421 -28.51 19.64 35.73
C SER A 421 -27.72 20.91 36.02
N LYS A 422 -28.11 22.03 35.42
CA LYS A 422 -27.55 23.36 35.70
C LYS A 422 -28.65 24.34 36.11
N ALA A 423 -28.39 25.08 37.18
CA ALA A 423 -29.27 26.10 37.73
C ALA A 423 -28.92 27.50 37.22
N GLY A 424 -29.79 28.47 37.51
CA GLY A 424 -29.52 29.88 37.27
C GLY A 424 -28.38 30.40 38.16
N GLY A 425 -27.31 30.93 37.56
CA GLY A 425 -26.17 31.48 38.29
C GLY A 425 -24.83 31.17 37.63
N ALA A 426 -23.76 31.77 38.17
CA ALA A 426 -22.39 31.60 37.69
C ALA A 426 -21.96 30.13 37.66
N TRP A 427 -21.20 29.75 36.63
CA TRP A 427 -20.75 28.39 36.43
C TRP A 427 -19.96 27.87 37.62
N ASN A 428 -20.34 26.69 38.10
CA ASN A 428 -19.56 25.88 39.03
C ASN A 428 -19.59 24.42 38.58
N VAL A 429 -18.49 23.70 38.84
CA VAL A 429 -18.34 22.32 38.40
C VAL A 429 -19.39 21.40 39.03
N GLY A 430 -19.96 20.48 38.25
CA GLY A 430 -20.82 19.39 38.73
C GLY A 430 -22.33 19.64 38.62
N ASN A 431 -23.09 18.64 39.08
CA ASN A 431 -24.55 18.55 38.95
C ASN A 431 -25.29 19.45 39.97
N GLY A 432 -26.33 20.13 39.51
CA GLY A 432 -27.18 21.00 40.33
C GLY A 432 -26.65 22.42 40.55
N ASN A 433 -25.47 22.72 40.03
CA ASN A 433 -24.79 24.00 40.20
C ASN A 433 -25.14 25.03 39.11
N GLY A 434 -24.74 26.28 39.31
CA GLY A 434 -24.86 27.32 38.26
C GLY A 434 -24.08 26.95 37.00
N GLY A 435 -24.46 27.54 35.86
CA GLY A 435 -23.90 27.19 34.55
C GLY A 435 -23.55 28.37 33.64
N LEU A 436 -23.77 29.62 34.07
CA LEU A 436 -23.48 30.82 33.28
C LEU A 436 -21.97 31.03 33.15
N ASP A 437 -21.48 31.15 31.92
CA ASP A 437 -20.07 31.30 31.61
C ASP A 437 -19.44 32.61 32.08
N THR A 438 -20.15 33.73 31.90
CA THR A 438 -19.71 35.06 32.28
C THR A 438 -20.87 36.03 32.48
N GLY A 439 -20.61 37.12 33.19
CA GLY A 439 -21.59 38.18 33.44
C GLY A 439 -22.68 37.80 34.44
N ALA A 440 -23.76 38.58 34.44
CA ALA A 440 -24.92 38.39 35.30
C ALA A 440 -26.09 37.76 34.52
N MET A 441 -26.88 36.92 35.20
CA MET A 441 -28.11 36.37 34.64
C MET A 441 -29.08 37.49 34.27
N ALA A 442 -29.55 37.49 33.04
CA ALA A 442 -30.53 38.42 32.50
C ALA A 442 -31.58 37.65 31.69
N THR A 443 -32.75 38.25 31.48
CA THR A 443 -33.81 37.63 30.69
C THR A 443 -33.34 37.47 29.24
N GLY A 444 -33.43 36.26 28.70
CA GLY A 444 -33.03 35.97 27.32
C GLY A 444 -32.70 34.51 27.03
N LEU A 445 -32.27 34.27 25.79
CA LEU A 445 -31.81 32.97 25.31
C LEU A 445 -30.32 32.78 25.56
N TYR A 446 -29.99 31.62 26.11
CA TYR A 446 -28.62 31.19 26.35
C TYR A 446 -28.34 29.91 25.56
N HIS A 447 -27.21 29.87 24.86
CA HIS A 447 -26.71 28.71 24.17
C HIS A 447 -26.10 27.72 25.15
N VAL A 448 -26.48 26.45 25.05
CA VAL A 448 -25.99 25.39 25.94
C VAL A 448 -24.83 24.66 25.27
N PHE A 449 -23.81 24.36 26.06
CA PHE A 449 -22.59 23.69 25.64
C PHE A 449 -22.29 22.50 26.55
N VAL A 450 -21.78 21.42 25.98
CA VAL A 450 -20.95 20.46 26.72
C VAL A 450 -19.50 20.91 26.64
N ILE A 451 -18.78 20.85 27.75
CA ILE A 451 -17.39 21.29 27.87
C ILE A 451 -16.53 20.17 28.45
N ARG A 452 -15.27 20.10 28.02
CA ARG A 452 -14.29 19.12 28.50
C ARG A 452 -13.00 19.81 28.92
N ASN A 453 -12.49 19.36 30.07
CA ASN A 453 -11.11 19.58 30.47
C ASN A 453 -10.28 18.38 29.98
N PRO A 454 -9.38 18.55 28.99
CA PRO A 454 -8.60 17.45 28.46
C PRO A 454 -7.41 17.04 29.34
N THR A 455 -7.14 17.74 30.44
CA THR A 455 -6.09 17.37 31.40
C THR A 455 -6.58 16.32 32.41
N GLY A 456 -5.69 15.44 32.86
CA GLY A 456 -6.02 14.39 33.84
C GLY A 456 -7.03 13.35 33.32
N SER A 457 -8.06 13.04 34.12
CA SER A 457 -9.10 12.05 33.81
C SER A 457 -10.15 12.51 32.79
N GLY A 458 -10.05 13.72 32.24
CA GLY A 458 -10.95 14.18 31.18
C GLY A 458 -12.32 14.66 31.67
N SER A 459 -12.38 15.50 32.72
CA SER A 459 -13.65 15.97 33.31
C SER A 459 -14.57 16.65 32.30
N ILE A 460 -15.86 16.29 32.34
CA ILE A 460 -16.92 16.80 31.45
C ILE A 460 -17.96 17.54 32.27
N ASP A 461 -18.43 18.68 31.76
CA ASP A 461 -19.52 19.42 32.37
C ASP A 461 -20.38 20.13 31.31
N VAL A 462 -21.42 20.83 31.75
CA VAL A 462 -22.32 21.66 30.95
C VAL A 462 -22.09 23.12 31.29
N LEU A 463 -22.26 24.00 30.31
CA LEU A 463 -22.20 25.45 30.48
C LEU A 463 -23.26 26.08 29.58
N TYR A 464 -23.75 27.27 29.93
CA TYR A 464 -24.57 28.08 29.04
C TYR A 464 -24.04 29.51 28.92
N SER A 465 -24.15 30.08 27.73
CA SER A 465 -23.54 31.36 27.35
C SER A 465 -24.48 32.19 26.48
N LEU A 466 -24.34 33.51 26.53
CA LEU A 466 -24.95 34.41 25.54
C LEU A 466 -24.29 34.30 24.16
N SER A 467 -23.06 33.78 24.10
CA SER A 467 -22.31 33.58 22.86
C SER A 467 -22.58 32.21 22.26
N ALA A 468 -22.98 32.18 20.98
CA ALA A 468 -23.22 30.93 20.27
C ALA A 468 -21.94 30.22 19.81
N THR A 469 -20.84 30.98 19.66
CA THR A 469 -19.61 30.52 19.00
C THR A 469 -18.36 30.62 19.87
N ALA A 470 -18.37 31.50 20.89
CA ALA A 470 -17.22 31.77 21.75
C ALA A 470 -17.67 31.89 23.22
N PRO A 471 -18.10 30.79 23.87
CA PRO A 471 -18.33 30.79 25.31
C PRO A 471 -17.01 31.02 26.07
N THR A 472 -17.08 31.68 27.22
CA THR A 472 -15.91 31.84 28.10
C THR A 472 -15.71 30.57 28.92
N LEU A 473 -14.67 29.79 28.62
CA LEU A 473 -14.45 28.50 29.29
C LEU A 473 -13.82 28.66 30.68
N PRO A 474 -14.31 27.93 31.70
CA PRO A 474 -13.67 27.87 33.02
C PRO A 474 -12.27 27.27 32.96
N GLY A 475 -11.44 27.57 33.97
CA GLY A 475 -10.05 27.11 34.03
C GLY A 475 -9.88 25.60 33.81
N GLY A 476 -9.01 25.23 32.86
CA GLY A 476 -8.75 23.84 32.47
C GLY A 476 -9.68 23.28 31.40
N TYR A 477 -10.87 23.85 31.18
CA TYR A 477 -11.74 23.46 30.08
C TYR A 477 -11.30 24.15 28.79
N THR A 478 -11.03 23.37 27.75
CA THR A 478 -10.53 23.91 26.46
C THR A 478 -11.26 23.34 25.25
N GLN A 479 -12.12 22.34 25.44
CA GLN A 479 -12.92 21.72 24.40
C GLN A 479 -14.41 21.94 24.68
N PHE A 480 -15.20 22.20 23.64
CA PHE A 480 -16.62 22.50 23.80
C PHE A 480 -17.44 22.19 22.55
N ARG A 481 -18.75 21.95 22.74
CA ARG A 481 -19.72 21.80 21.64
C ARG A 481 -21.06 22.39 22.02
N ARG A 482 -21.64 23.23 21.16
CA ARG A 482 -23.02 23.74 21.31
C ARG A 482 -24.03 22.63 21.03
N ILE A 483 -25.01 22.48 21.91
CA ILE A 483 -26.01 21.40 21.86
C ILE A 483 -27.46 21.89 21.82
N GLY A 484 -27.68 23.20 21.98
CA GLY A 484 -29.02 23.80 21.95
C GLY A 484 -29.05 25.18 22.56
N ALA A 485 -30.24 25.60 22.99
CA ALA A 485 -30.45 26.83 23.73
C ALA A 485 -31.61 26.68 24.74
N VAL A 486 -31.59 27.51 25.78
CA VAL A 486 -32.62 27.60 26.82
C VAL A 486 -32.97 29.07 27.07
N TYR A 487 -34.23 29.36 27.43
CA TYR A 487 -34.68 30.72 27.73
C TYR A 487 -34.82 30.92 29.23
N TRP A 488 -34.16 31.93 29.78
CA TRP A 488 -34.33 32.38 31.16
C TRP A 488 -35.29 33.58 31.20
N ASN A 489 -36.34 33.52 32.02
CA ASN A 489 -37.34 34.60 32.11
C ASN A 489 -37.12 35.57 33.29
N GLY A 490 -36.02 35.42 34.03
CA GLY A 490 -35.77 36.17 35.27
C GLY A 490 -35.94 35.32 36.54
N SER A 491 -36.63 34.18 36.47
CA SER A 491 -36.88 33.30 37.62
C SER A 491 -36.71 31.81 37.32
N VAL A 492 -37.08 31.36 36.11
CA VAL A 492 -37.01 29.96 35.69
C VAL A 492 -36.50 29.86 34.26
N PHE A 493 -35.98 28.68 33.92
CA PHE A 493 -35.80 28.27 32.53
C PHE A 493 -37.16 27.83 31.98
N LEU A 494 -37.61 28.46 30.90
CA LEU A 494 -38.89 28.12 30.29
C LEU A 494 -38.91 26.67 29.80
N GLN A 495 -40.08 26.04 29.87
CA GLN A 495 -40.26 24.68 29.42
C GLN A 495 -40.00 24.56 27.91
N ILE A 496 -39.25 23.55 27.50
CA ILE A 496 -38.95 23.26 26.10
C ILE A 496 -39.18 21.78 25.82
N LEU A 497 -39.83 21.47 24.70
CA LEU A 497 -39.98 20.12 24.18
C LEU A 497 -38.97 19.88 23.06
N GLN A 498 -37.89 19.16 23.37
CA GLN A 498 -36.89 18.79 22.37
C GLN A 498 -37.25 17.45 21.69
N ARG A 499 -37.29 17.46 20.36
CA ARG A 499 -37.46 16.29 19.48
C ARG A 499 -36.32 16.26 18.47
N GLY A 500 -35.27 15.50 18.78
CA GLY A 500 -34.03 15.53 17.99
C GLY A 500 -33.41 16.93 17.98
N ARG A 501 -33.42 17.58 16.81
CA ARG A 501 -32.90 18.95 16.60
C ARG A 501 -33.98 20.04 16.64
N GLU A 502 -35.23 19.66 16.83
CA GLU A 502 -36.33 20.61 16.96
C GLU A 502 -36.58 20.94 18.43
N PHE A 503 -36.76 22.22 18.71
CA PHE A 503 -37.08 22.77 20.02
C PHE A 503 -38.43 23.47 19.93
N TRP A 504 -39.40 22.95 20.66
CA TRP A 504 -40.77 23.46 20.64
C TRP A 504 -41.12 24.16 21.95
N TRP A 505 -41.77 25.30 21.84
CA TRP A 505 -42.42 25.97 22.95
C TRP A 505 -43.77 25.28 23.23
N PRO A 506 -44.04 24.81 24.46
CA PRO A 506 -45.38 24.33 24.83
C PRO A 506 -46.42 25.46 24.80
N GLY A 507 -45.99 26.69 25.12
CA GLY A 507 -46.80 27.90 25.02
C GLY A 507 -46.70 28.59 23.65
N ILE A 508 -47.38 29.72 23.51
CA ILE A 508 -47.27 30.59 22.34
C ILE A 508 -46.39 31.80 22.67
N ALA A 509 -45.53 32.21 21.73
CA ALA A 509 -44.78 33.45 21.83
C ALA A 509 -45.13 34.35 20.64
N LEU A 510 -45.81 35.46 20.91
CA LEU A 510 -46.12 36.48 19.91
C LEU A 510 -44.89 37.38 19.75
N ASP A 511 -44.10 37.14 18.71
CA ASP A 511 -42.88 37.92 18.44
C ASP A 511 -43.19 39.21 17.69
N MET A 512 -44.24 39.22 16.84
CA MET A 512 -44.62 40.39 16.04
C MET A 512 -46.13 40.62 16.03
N ASP A 513 -46.54 41.88 16.17
CA ASP A 513 -47.89 42.38 15.89
C ASP A 513 -47.72 43.79 15.29
N THR A 514 -47.77 43.90 13.96
CA THR A 514 -47.41 45.14 13.25
C THR A 514 -48.13 45.28 11.93
N ALA A 515 -48.17 46.51 11.38
CA ALA A 515 -48.68 46.77 10.05
C ALA A 515 -47.59 46.57 8.99
N LEU A 516 -47.93 45.82 7.95
CA LEU A 516 -47.09 45.49 6.81
C LEU A 516 -47.50 46.32 5.60
N GLY A 517 -46.51 46.68 4.79
CA GLY A 517 -46.67 47.44 3.56
C GLY A 517 -46.15 46.69 2.34
N THR A 518 -46.08 47.41 1.22
CA THR A 518 -45.51 46.90 -0.04
C THR A 518 -43.99 46.89 -0.05
N THR A 519 -43.31 47.55 0.88
CA THR A 519 -41.84 47.53 1.00
C THR A 519 -41.41 46.39 1.92
N LEU A 520 -40.33 45.68 1.54
CA LEU A 520 -39.73 44.65 2.38
C LEU A 520 -39.27 45.21 3.74
N GLN A 521 -39.67 44.53 4.80
CA GLN A 521 -39.28 44.84 6.18
C GLN A 521 -38.65 43.62 6.83
N THR A 522 -37.71 43.84 7.76
CA THR A 522 -37.08 42.76 8.52
C THR A 522 -37.50 42.80 9.98
N PHE A 523 -37.78 41.64 10.56
CA PHE A 523 -38.29 41.47 11.91
C PHE A 523 -37.41 40.53 12.71
N ALA A 524 -36.98 40.93 13.91
CA ALA A 524 -36.14 40.12 14.79
C ALA A 524 -36.99 39.28 15.75
N LEU A 525 -36.91 37.95 15.64
CA LEU A 525 -37.71 37.02 16.43
C LEU A 525 -37.07 36.79 17.81
N GLY A 526 -37.68 37.31 18.87
CA GLY A 526 -37.16 37.20 20.25
C GLY A 526 -37.15 35.76 20.79
N SER A 527 -37.99 34.89 20.21
CA SER A 527 -38.23 33.54 20.69
C SER A 527 -37.36 32.45 20.04
N VAL A 528 -36.35 32.84 19.26
CA VAL A 528 -35.35 31.93 18.68
C VAL A 528 -33.92 32.38 18.98
N PRO A 529 -32.92 31.46 19.00
CA PRO A 529 -31.58 31.80 19.45
C PRO A 529 -30.86 32.78 18.51
N PRO A 530 -30.20 33.83 19.04
CA PRO A 530 -29.34 34.71 18.24
C PRO A 530 -27.98 34.05 17.93
N GLY A 531 -27.14 34.67 17.10
CA GLY A 531 -25.76 34.25 16.84
C GLY A 531 -25.61 33.01 15.94
N VAL A 532 -26.71 32.34 15.59
CA VAL A 532 -26.76 31.18 14.68
C VAL A 532 -27.96 31.29 13.74
N GLN A 533 -27.86 30.69 12.57
CA GLN A 533 -29.03 30.50 11.70
C GLN A 533 -29.82 29.29 12.19
N VAL A 534 -31.12 29.48 12.38
CA VAL A 534 -32.07 28.42 12.72
C VAL A 534 -33.24 28.49 11.78
N GLN A 535 -33.94 27.37 11.61
CA GLN A 535 -35.20 27.38 10.88
C GLN A 535 -36.32 27.60 11.89
N ALA A 536 -36.82 28.83 11.97
CA ALA A 536 -37.92 29.19 12.86
C ALA A 536 -39.22 28.54 12.38
N ILE A 537 -39.97 27.98 13.32
CA ILE A 537 -41.28 27.35 13.08
C ILE A 537 -42.34 28.36 13.50
N LEU A 538 -43.08 28.90 12.53
CA LEU A 538 -43.90 30.09 12.70
C LEU A 538 -45.35 29.78 12.36
N THR A 539 -46.28 30.27 13.18
CA THR A 539 -47.65 30.53 12.75
C THR A 539 -47.73 31.99 12.34
N VAL A 540 -47.95 32.23 11.05
CA VAL A 540 -48.09 33.57 10.48
C VAL A 540 -49.56 33.85 10.23
N ILE A 541 -50.03 35.00 10.70
CA ILE A 541 -51.40 35.44 10.52
C ILE A 541 -51.36 36.81 9.86
N GLY A 542 -52.09 36.98 8.77
CA GLY A 542 -52.22 38.25 8.06
C GLY A 542 -53.67 38.60 7.82
N TRP A 543 -54.01 39.88 7.89
CA TRP A 543 -55.34 40.35 7.49
C TRP A 543 -55.38 41.80 7.04
N ALA A 544 -56.40 42.15 6.27
CA ALA A 544 -56.72 43.54 5.94
C ALA A 544 -58.24 43.78 5.98
N THR A 545 -58.65 44.91 6.53
CA THR A 545 -60.07 45.19 6.81
C THR A 545 -60.88 45.64 5.58
N ALA A 546 -60.21 46.09 4.51
CA ALA A 546 -60.87 46.75 3.38
C ALA A 546 -60.39 46.29 1.99
N ILE A 547 -59.36 45.44 1.91
CA ILE A 547 -58.76 45.01 0.64
C ILE A 547 -58.37 43.54 0.67
N ASN A 548 -58.51 42.85 -0.46
CA ASN A 548 -57.91 41.52 -0.64
C ASN A 548 -56.40 41.68 -0.60
N THR A 549 -55.72 40.82 0.16
CA THR A 549 -54.29 40.97 0.37
C THR A 549 -53.57 39.64 0.43
N GLN A 550 -52.30 39.66 0.06
CA GLN A 550 -51.37 38.55 0.17
C GLN A 550 -50.13 39.03 0.91
N TRP A 551 -49.52 38.16 1.69
CA TRP A 551 -48.27 38.45 2.40
C TRP A 551 -47.29 37.30 2.22
N TRP A 552 -46.02 37.66 2.30
CA TRP A 552 -44.94 36.72 2.22
C TRP A 552 -43.96 36.95 3.36
N VAL A 553 -43.72 35.89 4.13
CA VAL A 553 -42.69 35.83 5.18
C VAL A 553 -41.62 34.83 4.74
N HIS A 554 -40.37 35.25 4.69
CA HIS A 554 -39.28 34.46 4.14
C HIS A 554 -37.92 34.83 4.74
N ASP A 555 -36.88 34.11 4.31
CA ASP A 555 -35.49 34.38 4.69
C ASP A 555 -35.06 35.76 4.19
N VAL A 556 -34.33 36.51 5.02
CA VAL A 556 -33.77 37.83 4.69
C VAL A 556 -32.87 37.78 3.44
N ALA A 557 -32.25 36.64 3.14
CA ALA A 557 -31.41 36.45 1.98
C ALA A 557 -32.18 36.19 0.67
N ALA A 558 -33.49 35.93 0.73
CA ALA A 558 -34.26 35.69 -0.49
C ALA A 558 -34.46 36.98 -1.30
N VAL A 559 -34.50 36.83 -2.62
CA VAL A 559 -34.73 37.96 -3.54
C VAL A 559 -36.11 38.55 -3.30
N ASP A 560 -36.15 39.88 -3.13
CA ASP A 560 -37.39 40.59 -2.89
C ASP A 560 -38.33 40.53 -4.11
N ALA A 561 -39.55 40.03 -3.89
CA ALA A 561 -40.60 39.99 -4.90
C ALA A 561 -41.96 40.30 -4.27
N ALA A 562 -42.82 41.00 -5.00
CA ALA A 562 -44.18 41.25 -4.54
C ALA A 562 -44.96 39.92 -4.40
N PRO A 563 -45.64 39.68 -3.27
CA PRO A 563 -46.33 38.43 -3.03
C PRO A 563 -47.53 38.27 -3.95
N ASN A 564 -47.63 37.12 -4.60
CA ASN A 564 -48.77 36.71 -5.42
C ASN A 564 -48.82 35.17 -5.54
N TYR A 565 -49.79 34.64 -6.29
CA TYR A 565 -49.96 33.19 -6.48
C TYR A 565 -48.79 32.48 -7.19
N ALA A 566 -47.98 33.21 -7.97
CA ALA A 566 -46.79 32.71 -8.65
C ALA A 566 -45.49 32.97 -7.86
N ASN A 567 -45.48 33.99 -6.99
CA ASN A 567 -44.27 34.46 -6.29
C ASN A 567 -44.19 33.98 -4.83
N GLY A 568 -44.89 32.89 -4.48
CA GLY A 568 -44.69 32.20 -3.21
C GLY A 568 -45.28 32.89 -1.96
N ALA A 569 -46.40 33.62 -2.10
CA ALA A 569 -47.10 34.17 -0.94
C ALA A 569 -47.35 33.12 0.15
N THR A 570 -46.97 33.42 1.40
CA THR A 570 -47.18 32.52 2.55
C THR A 570 -48.63 32.44 2.98
N GLY A 571 -49.43 33.44 2.59
CA GLY A 571 -50.86 33.47 2.89
C GLY A 571 -51.53 34.62 2.14
N GLY A 572 -52.85 34.58 2.15
CA GLY A 572 -53.68 35.65 1.63
C GLY A 572 -55.07 35.59 2.25
N GLU A 573 -55.77 36.70 2.17
CA GLU A 573 -57.13 36.86 2.67
C GLU A 573 -57.98 37.61 1.64
N VAL A 574 -59.24 37.16 1.49
CA VAL A 574 -60.28 37.87 0.76
C VAL A 574 -61.16 38.57 1.80
N THR A 575 -61.34 39.88 1.67
CA THR A 575 -61.85 40.83 2.69
C THR A 575 -62.89 40.23 3.66
N SER A 576 -62.49 40.04 4.92
CA SER A 576 -63.44 39.93 6.02
C SER A 576 -62.81 40.51 7.30
N ALA A 577 -63.33 41.64 7.79
CA ALA A 577 -62.83 42.30 9.02
C ALA A 577 -62.91 41.43 10.30
N SER A 578 -63.33 40.17 10.18
CA SER A 578 -63.59 39.21 11.25
C SER A 578 -62.62 38.01 11.30
N MET A 579 -61.89 37.66 10.23
CA MET A 579 -60.97 36.49 10.24
C MET A 579 -59.76 36.67 9.30
N GLY A 580 -58.55 36.65 9.86
CA GLY A 580 -57.30 36.65 9.08
C GLY A 580 -56.90 35.29 8.56
N GLY A 581 -56.22 35.26 7.42
CA GLY A 581 -55.60 34.04 6.90
C GLY A 581 -54.43 33.62 7.78
N PHE A 582 -54.30 32.32 8.03
CA PHE A 582 -53.22 31.76 8.84
C PHE A 582 -52.47 30.66 8.08
N ALA A 583 -51.16 30.59 8.28
CA ALA A 583 -50.31 29.54 7.75
C ALA A 583 -49.26 29.14 8.78
N GLU A 584 -48.96 27.84 8.87
CA GLU A 584 -47.77 27.37 9.58
C GLU A 584 -46.65 27.18 8.56
N ILE A 585 -45.54 27.88 8.77
CA ILE A 585 -44.41 27.90 7.85
C ILE A 585 -43.10 27.71 8.62
N ARG A 586 -42.05 27.36 7.87
CA ARG A 586 -40.70 27.25 8.39
C ARG A 586 -39.77 28.17 7.61
N VAL A 587 -39.11 29.08 8.31
CA VAL A 587 -38.30 30.15 7.70
C VAL A 587 -36.92 30.17 8.34
N TRP A 588 -35.87 30.17 7.51
CA TRP A 588 -34.51 30.36 7.99
C TRP A 588 -34.30 31.80 8.46
N THR A 589 -33.70 31.95 9.64
CA THR A 589 -33.29 33.25 10.17
C THR A 589 -31.87 33.57 9.76
N ASP A 590 -31.53 34.85 9.70
CA ASP A 590 -30.12 35.26 9.77
C ASP A 590 -29.55 35.06 11.19
N THR A 591 -28.24 35.29 11.36
CA THR A 591 -27.57 35.17 12.67
C THR A 591 -28.01 36.25 13.67
N SER A 592 -28.72 37.28 13.21
CA SER A 592 -29.34 38.30 14.05
C SER A 592 -30.81 37.97 14.33
N ARG A 593 -31.24 36.70 14.18
CA ARG A 593 -32.60 36.18 14.39
C ARG A 593 -33.67 36.91 13.57
N ARG A 594 -33.30 37.47 12.41
CA ARG A 594 -34.22 38.22 11.55
C ARG A 594 -34.81 37.34 10.46
N ILE A 595 -36.06 37.65 10.13
CA ILE A 595 -36.80 37.20 8.95
C ILE A 595 -37.27 38.42 8.17
N ALA A 596 -37.65 38.25 6.91
CA ALA A 596 -38.20 39.32 6.10
C ALA A 596 -39.69 39.08 5.83
N ALA A 597 -40.47 40.16 5.76
CA ALA A 597 -41.84 40.09 5.29
C ALA A 597 -42.26 41.33 4.50
N ARG A 598 -43.22 41.14 3.60
CA ARG A 598 -43.95 42.20 2.89
C ARG A 598 -45.36 41.73 2.47
N ALA A 599 -46.22 42.69 2.15
CA ALA A 599 -47.55 42.46 1.62
C ALA A 599 -47.69 42.94 0.16
N SER A 600 -48.77 42.51 -0.49
CA SER A 600 -49.18 42.99 -1.82
C SER A 600 -49.80 44.39 -1.78
N ALA A 601 -50.21 44.85 -0.60
CA ALA A 601 -50.81 46.16 -0.37
C ALA A 601 -50.42 46.74 1.01
N ALA A 602 -50.64 48.04 1.21
CA ALA A 602 -50.41 48.70 2.49
C ALA A 602 -51.57 48.47 3.48
N GLY A 603 -51.27 48.54 4.78
CA GLY A 603 -52.29 48.44 5.84
C GLY A 603 -52.69 47.00 6.20
N VAL A 604 -51.83 46.04 5.88
CA VAL A 604 -52.04 44.61 6.19
C VAL A 604 -51.47 44.34 7.56
N THR A 605 -52.27 43.92 8.53
CA THR A 605 -51.72 43.54 9.83
C THR A 605 -51.07 42.17 9.73
N LEU A 606 -49.85 42.05 10.24
CA LEU A 606 -49.09 40.82 10.33
C LEU A 606 -48.85 40.48 11.80
N ARG A 607 -49.18 39.24 12.15
CA ARG A 607 -48.79 38.60 13.40
C ARG A 607 -47.92 37.40 13.16
N ILE A 608 -46.86 37.28 13.96
CA ILE A 608 -45.95 36.13 13.92
C ILE A 608 -45.88 35.53 15.30
N ILE A 609 -46.35 34.29 15.40
CA ILE A 609 -46.27 33.47 16.60
C ILE A 609 -45.18 32.42 16.37
N THR A 610 -44.13 32.48 17.17
CA THR A 610 -43.04 31.50 17.12
C THR A 610 -43.42 30.28 17.94
N ARG A 611 -43.49 29.11 17.28
CA ARG A 611 -43.78 27.81 17.90
C ARG A 611 -42.51 27.10 18.37
N GLY A 612 -41.38 27.44 17.80
CA GLY A 612 -40.11 26.78 18.06
C GLY A 612 -39.11 27.01 16.94
N TRP A 613 -38.05 26.20 16.93
CA TRP A 613 -37.05 26.23 15.87
C TRP A 613 -36.44 24.85 15.64
N TYR A 614 -35.95 24.63 14.43
CA TYR A 614 -35.00 23.57 14.11
C TYR A 614 -33.59 24.13 14.11
N ASP A 615 -32.68 23.44 14.80
CA ASP A 615 -31.29 23.86 14.95
C ASP A 615 -30.33 22.92 14.17
N PRO A 616 -29.66 23.43 13.11
CA PRO A 616 -28.73 22.61 12.34
C PRO A 616 -27.40 22.36 13.06
N PHE A 617 -27.07 23.05 14.15
CA PHE A 617 -25.79 22.89 14.87
C PHE A 617 -24.52 22.99 13.99
N GLU A 618 -24.55 23.89 13.01
CA GLU A 618 -23.48 24.08 12.02
C GLU A 618 -22.22 24.80 12.53
#